data_AF-A0A852TXN2-F1
#
_entry.id   AF-A0A852TXN2-F1
#
_cell.length_a   1.000
_cell.length_b   1.000
_cell.length_c   1.000
_cell.angle_alpha   90.00
_cell.angle_beta   90.00
_cell.angle_gamma   90.00
#
_symmetry.space_group_name_H-M   'P 1'
#
loop_
_entity.id
_entity.type
_entity.pdbx_description
1 polymer ?
#
loop_
_entity_poly.entity_id
_entity_poly.type
_entity_poly.pdbx_seq_one_letter_code
_entity_poly.pdbx_strand_id
1 'polypeptide(L)'
;MQREREGYAKGDERYFRPQDRGPVRAMARDYVDSRRSASEFFLYFSLAIIVVLFLPMPEVQMAVTTFVWPLMIVTIVVEGFFTARKVKRLGQEHFPDESVRGAGMYAAMRQLQIRKLRLPKPRVKPGDAIALPRR
;
A
#
# COMPACT_ATOMS: atom_id res chain seq x y z
N MET A 1 18.39 20.16 1.06
CA MET A 1 18.18 19.34 2.27
C MET A 1 16.92 19.70 3.07
N GLN A 2 16.77 20.88 3.71
CA GLN A 2 15.54 21.19 4.50
C GLN A 2 14.28 21.44 3.63
N ARG A 3 14.40 22.18 2.52
CA ARG A 3 13.26 22.47 1.60
C ARG A 3 12.66 21.23 0.93
N GLU A 4 13.44 20.18 0.72
CA GLU A 4 12.94 18.93 0.12
C GLU A 4 12.03 18.19 1.09
N ARG A 5 12.39 18.14 2.38
CA ARG A 5 11.57 17.48 3.41
C ARG A 5 10.23 18.19 3.62
N GLU A 6 10.21 19.52 3.56
CA GLU A 6 8.99 20.33 3.70
C GLU A 6 8.07 20.20 2.49
N GLY A 7 8.63 20.14 1.27
CA GLY A 7 7.88 19.91 0.03
C GLY A 7 7.28 18.51 -0.07
N TYR A 8 8.01 17.47 0.39
CA TYR A 8 7.51 16.10 0.52
C TYR A 8 6.33 16.00 1.49
N ALA A 9 6.38 16.74 2.61
CA ALA A 9 5.34 16.75 3.63
C ALA A 9 4.06 17.47 3.16
N LYS A 10 4.18 18.42 2.21
CA LYS A 10 3.07 19.17 1.60
C LYS A 10 2.40 18.46 0.41
N GLY A 11 2.95 17.33 -0.07
CA GLY A 11 2.38 16.60 -1.20
C GLY A 11 2.59 17.27 -2.56
N ASP A 12 3.56 18.17 -2.65
CA ASP A 12 3.87 18.93 -3.87
C ASP A 12 4.63 18.01 -4.84
N GLU A 13 4.04 17.73 -6.01
CA GLU A 13 4.49 16.71 -6.99
C GLU A 13 5.94 16.92 -7.46
N ARG A 14 6.43 18.17 -7.35
CA ARG A 14 7.80 18.59 -7.67
C ARG A 14 8.87 17.89 -6.84
N TYR A 15 8.54 17.44 -5.64
CA TYR A 15 9.48 16.76 -4.75
C TYR A 15 9.41 15.25 -4.85
N PHE A 16 8.39 14.66 -5.48
CA PHE A 16 8.27 13.19 -5.54
C PHE A 16 9.48 12.54 -6.22
N ARG A 17 9.85 11.34 -5.75
CA ARG A 17 10.88 10.55 -6.41
C ARG A 17 10.44 10.30 -7.86
N PRO A 18 11.37 10.17 -8.82
CA PRO A 18 11.01 9.84 -10.21
C PRO A 18 10.11 8.58 -10.33
N GLN A 19 10.16 7.71 -9.33
CA GLN A 19 9.38 6.47 -9.20
C GLN A 19 7.95 6.68 -8.67
N ASP A 20 7.62 7.84 -8.09
CA ASP A 20 6.29 8.18 -7.57
C ASP A 20 5.54 9.17 -8.49
N ARG A 21 6.24 9.71 -9.49
CA ARG A 21 5.68 10.63 -10.51
C ARG A 21 4.88 9.85 -11.56
N GLY A 22 3.88 10.53 -12.10
CA GLY A 22 3.04 10.05 -13.20
C GLY A 22 1.57 9.90 -12.81
N PRO A 23 0.63 10.18 -13.73
CA PRO A 23 -0.80 10.20 -13.44
C PRO A 23 -1.34 8.81 -13.05
N VAL A 24 -0.83 7.74 -13.68
CA VAL A 24 -1.18 6.36 -13.33
C VAL A 24 -0.78 6.01 -11.91
N ARG A 25 0.39 6.46 -11.45
CA ARG A 25 0.87 6.21 -10.09
C ARG A 25 0.15 7.07 -9.06
N ALA A 26 -0.24 8.29 -9.40
CA ALA A 26 -1.13 9.10 -8.57
C ALA A 26 -2.48 8.40 -8.35
N MET A 27 -3.11 7.94 -9.42
CA MET A 27 -4.33 7.15 -9.36
C MET A 27 -4.14 5.86 -8.55
N ALA A 28 -3.02 5.15 -8.73
CA ALA A 28 -2.70 3.96 -7.95
C ALA A 28 -2.62 4.24 -6.44
N ARG A 29 -2.04 5.39 -6.04
CA ARG A 29 -1.99 5.84 -4.64
C ARG A 29 -3.40 6.09 -4.11
N ASP A 30 -4.20 6.87 -4.83
CA ASP A 30 -5.56 7.22 -4.40
C ASP A 30 -6.47 5.97 -4.35
N TYR A 31 -6.28 5.00 -5.24
CA TYR A 31 -6.99 3.72 -5.21
C TYR A 31 -6.66 2.86 -3.97
N VAL A 32 -5.39 2.85 -3.56
CA VAL A 32 -4.97 2.15 -2.34
C VAL A 32 -5.45 2.90 -1.10
N ASP A 33 -5.30 4.22 -1.08
CA ASP A 33 -5.60 5.06 0.08
C ASP A 33 -7.11 5.26 0.32
N SER A 34 -7.96 5.05 -0.69
CA SER A 34 -9.43 5.04 -0.58
C SER A 34 -10.01 3.75 0.00
N ARG A 35 -9.20 2.70 0.18
CA ARG A 35 -9.65 1.42 0.74
C ARG A 35 -8.98 1.14 2.09
N ARG A 36 -9.65 0.38 2.94
CA ARG A 36 -9.03 -0.24 4.12
C ARG A 36 -8.45 -1.57 3.69
N SER A 37 -7.13 -1.75 3.83
CA SER A 37 -6.45 -3.01 3.53
C SER A 37 -6.13 -3.74 4.83
N ALA A 38 -6.35 -5.05 4.89
CA ALA A 38 -5.89 -5.88 6.01
C ALA A 38 -4.35 -5.82 6.13
N SER A 39 -3.69 -5.63 5.00
CA SER A 39 -2.25 -5.38 4.89
C SER A 39 -1.72 -4.21 5.74
N GLU A 40 -2.55 -3.22 6.11
CA GLU A 40 -2.13 -2.14 7.02
C GLU A 40 -1.85 -2.63 8.45
N PHE A 41 -2.48 -3.74 8.84
CA PHE A 41 -2.29 -4.38 10.14
C PHE A 41 -1.06 -5.28 10.18
N PHE A 42 -0.37 -5.50 9.06
CA PHE A 42 0.81 -6.34 8.98
C PHE A 42 1.85 -6.01 10.06
N LEU A 43 2.11 -4.71 10.30
CA LEU A 43 3.08 -4.30 11.32
C LEU A 43 2.60 -4.63 12.75
N TYR A 44 1.30 -4.50 13.03
CA TYR A 44 0.73 -4.88 14.33
C TYR A 44 0.80 -6.40 14.56
N PHE A 45 0.45 -7.19 13.54
CA PHE A 45 0.58 -8.65 13.60
C PHE A 45 2.03 -9.09 13.74
N SER A 46 2.95 -8.48 12.98
CA SER A 46 4.38 -8.76 13.07
C SER A 46 4.92 -8.50 14.46
N LEU A 47 4.53 -7.38 15.08
CA LEU A 47 4.93 -7.07 16.46
C LEU A 47 4.35 -8.08 17.47
N ALA A 48 3.08 -8.46 17.32
CA ALA A 48 2.47 -9.47 18.19
C ALA A 48 3.18 -10.83 18.09
N ILE A 49 3.53 -11.27 16.88
CA ILE A 49 4.30 -12.50 16.65
C ILE A 49 5.65 -12.42 17.36
N ILE A 50 6.37 -11.31 17.22
CA ILE A 50 7.66 -11.10 17.90
C ILE A 50 7.50 -11.24 19.42
N VAL A 51 6.48 -10.60 20.02
CA VAL A 51 6.22 -10.72 21.47
C VAL A 51 5.96 -12.17 21.87
N VAL A 52 5.16 -12.92 21.10
CA VAL A 52 4.88 -14.34 21.36
C VAL A 52 6.14 -15.20 21.30
N LEU A 53 7.08 -14.90 20.40
CA LEU A 53 8.34 -15.62 20.30
C LEU A 53 9.24 -15.46 21.53
N PHE A 54 9.11 -14.36 22.28
CA PHE A 54 9.81 -14.17 23.56
C PHE A 54 9.15 -14.90 24.73
N LEU A 55 7.90 -15.36 24.58
CA LEU A 55 7.22 -16.14 25.62
C LEU A 55 7.64 -17.61 25.50
N PRO A 56 8.05 -18.28 26.60
CA PRO A 56 8.43 -19.69 26.59
C PRO A 56 7.20 -20.62 26.57
N MET A 57 6.34 -20.45 25.54
CA MET A 57 5.10 -21.21 25.35
C MET A 57 5.14 -21.92 23.98
N PRO A 58 5.71 -23.15 23.89
CA PRO A 58 5.91 -23.83 22.61
C PRO A 58 4.64 -24.07 21.82
N GLU A 59 3.52 -24.38 22.50
CA GLU A 59 2.22 -24.62 21.87
C GLU A 59 1.70 -23.38 21.12
N VAL A 60 1.86 -22.20 21.74
CA VAL A 60 1.44 -20.92 21.16
C VAL A 60 2.35 -20.56 19.98
N GLN A 61 3.66 -20.74 20.12
CA GLN A 61 4.62 -20.47 19.03
C GLN A 61 4.34 -21.36 17.81
N MET A 62 4.02 -22.64 18.03
CA MET A 62 3.64 -23.57 16.97
C MET A 62 2.34 -23.13 16.29
N ALA A 63 1.29 -22.82 17.05
CA ALA A 63 0.02 -22.35 16.47
C ALA A 63 0.20 -21.06 15.64
N VAL A 64 1.00 -20.11 16.13
CA VAL A 64 1.30 -18.86 15.42
C VAL A 64 2.08 -19.13 14.13
N THR A 65 3.11 -19.96 14.18
CA THR A 65 3.96 -20.25 13.02
C THR A 65 3.24 -21.08 11.96
N THR A 66 2.40 -22.02 12.37
CA THR A 66 1.69 -22.94 11.46
C THR A 66 0.44 -22.33 10.86
N PHE A 67 -0.32 -21.52 11.60
CA PHE A 67 -1.60 -21.00 11.13
C PHE A 67 -1.58 -19.49 10.90
N VAL A 68 -1.18 -18.72 11.91
CA VAL A 68 -1.29 -17.25 11.88
C VAL A 68 -0.36 -16.65 10.83
N TRP A 69 0.90 -17.10 10.80
CA TRP A 69 1.90 -16.57 9.87
C TRP A 69 1.55 -16.86 8.40
N PRO A 70 1.23 -18.10 7.98
CA PRO A 70 0.80 -18.36 6.60
C PRO A 70 -0.48 -17.63 6.22
N LEU A 71 -1.47 -17.59 7.12
CA LEU A 71 -2.73 -16.89 6.86
C LEU A 71 -2.51 -15.39 6.60
N MET A 72 -1.63 -14.76 7.39
CA MET A 72 -1.25 -13.36 7.19
C MET A 72 -0.58 -13.14 5.84
N ILE A 73 0.40 -13.97 5.48
CA ILE A 73 1.10 -13.88 4.19
C ILE A 73 0.13 -14.08 3.03
N VAL A 74 -0.73 -15.11 3.08
CA VAL A 74 -1.74 -15.38 2.05
C VAL A 74 -2.66 -14.18 1.88
N THR A 75 -3.17 -13.62 2.98
CA THR A 75 -4.06 -12.44 2.93
C THR A 75 -3.39 -11.27 2.23
N ILE A 76 -2.15 -10.95 2.58
CA ILE A 76 -1.37 -9.87 1.99
C ILE A 76 -1.12 -10.08 0.50
N VAL A 77 -0.71 -11.28 0.12
CA VAL A 77 -0.40 -11.63 -1.28
C VAL A 77 -1.68 -11.55 -2.13
N VAL A 78 -2.78 -12.09 -1.62
CA VAL A 78 -4.08 -12.07 -2.29
C VAL A 78 -4.58 -10.62 -2.45
N GLU A 79 -4.59 -9.83 -1.38
CA GLU A 79 -4.96 -8.40 -1.45
C GLU A 79 -4.08 -7.62 -2.44
N GLY A 80 -2.77 -7.87 -2.41
CA GLY A 80 -1.81 -7.24 -3.31
C GLY A 80 -2.02 -7.59 -4.76
N PHE A 81 -2.30 -8.86 -5.04
CA PHE A 81 -2.58 -9.33 -6.39
C PHE A 81 -3.85 -8.68 -6.95
N PHE A 82 -4.94 -8.67 -6.18
CA PHE A 82 -6.19 -8.02 -6.60
C PHE A 82 -6.01 -6.51 -6.82
N THR A 83 -5.30 -5.85 -5.91
CA THR A 83 -4.97 -4.42 -6.00
C THR A 83 -4.15 -4.11 -7.25
N ALA A 84 -3.09 -4.88 -7.50
CA ALA A 84 -2.23 -4.70 -8.66
C ALA A 84 -3.00 -4.89 -9.97
N ARG A 85 -3.85 -5.92 -10.05
CA ARG A 85 -4.67 -6.20 -11.23
C ARG A 85 -5.68 -5.08 -11.49
N LYS A 86 -6.34 -4.57 -10.45
CA LYS A 86 -7.32 -3.48 -10.57
C LYS A 86 -6.66 -2.16 -10.97
N VAL A 87 -5.52 -1.81 -10.36
CA VAL A 87 -4.76 -0.59 -10.72
C VAL A 87 -4.28 -0.67 -12.16
N LYS A 88 -3.78 -1.81 -12.63
CA LYS A 88 -3.37 -1.99 -14.02
C LYS A 88 -4.55 -1.78 -14.98
N ARG A 89 -5.72 -2.35 -14.66
CA ARG A 89 -6.95 -2.20 -15.46
C ARG A 89 -7.42 -0.74 -15.49
N LEU A 90 -7.52 -0.08 -14.34
CA LEU A 90 -7.92 1.34 -14.27
C LEU A 90 -6.92 2.25 -14.99
N GLY A 91 -5.62 1.94 -14.89
CA GLY A 91 -4.58 2.66 -15.60
C GLY A 91 -4.75 2.57 -17.11
N GLN A 92 -5.04 1.38 -17.64
CA GLN A 92 -5.28 1.18 -19.07
C GLN A 92 -6.58 1.83 -19.55
N GLU A 93 -7.62 1.87 -18.70
CA GLU A 93 -8.92 2.45 -19.04
C GLU A 93 -8.93 3.99 -19.01
N HIS A 94 -8.19 4.63 -18.10
CA HIS A 94 -8.21 6.08 -17.89
C HIS A 94 -6.96 6.80 -18.38
N PHE A 95 -5.86 6.08 -18.63
CA PHE A 95 -4.60 6.64 -19.09
C PHE A 95 -4.01 5.77 -20.22
N PRO A 96 -4.67 5.69 -21.38
CA PRO A 96 -4.22 4.85 -22.49
C PRO A 96 -2.84 5.24 -23.04
N ASP A 97 -2.47 6.53 -22.93
CA ASP A 97 -1.21 7.07 -23.44
C ASP A 97 -0.03 6.91 -22.47
N GLU A 98 -0.28 6.40 -21.26
CA GLU A 98 0.72 6.32 -20.19
C GLU A 98 1.08 4.87 -19.85
N SER A 99 2.33 4.67 -19.43
CA SER A 99 2.82 3.34 -19.08
C SER A 99 2.26 2.88 -17.73
N VAL A 100 1.44 1.82 -17.77
CA VAL A 100 0.96 1.12 -16.55
C VAL A 100 1.98 0.18 -15.93
N ARG A 101 3.19 0.08 -16.52
CA ARG A 101 4.21 -0.88 -16.09
C ARG A 101 4.72 -0.53 -14.69
N GLY A 102 4.62 -1.49 -13.77
CA GLY A 102 5.06 -1.32 -12.38
C GLY A 102 4.08 -0.59 -11.47
N ALA A 103 2.99 0.01 -11.99
CA ALA A 103 1.99 0.69 -11.17
C ALA A 103 1.26 -0.27 -10.21
N GLY A 104 0.99 -1.49 -10.66
CA GLY A 104 0.37 -2.52 -9.82
C GLY A 104 1.28 -2.99 -8.68
N MET A 105 2.57 -3.23 -8.96
CA MET A 105 3.55 -3.60 -7.94
C MET A 105 3.78 -2.48 -6.94
N TYR A 106 3.83 -1.24 -7.43
CA TYR A 106 3.89 -0.05 -6.59
C TYR A 106 2.69 0.05 -5.65
N ALA A 107 1.47 -0.17 -6.15
CA ALA A 107 0.26 -0.18 -5.34
C ALA A 107 0.28 -1.29 -4.27
N ALA A 108 0.73 -2.49 -4.65
CA ALA A 108 0.87 -3.62 -3.74
C ALA A 108 1.93 -3.38 -2.65
N MET A 109 3.00 -2.64 -2.94
CA MET A 109 3.98 -2.25 -1.92
C MET A 109 3.46 -1.13 -1.01
N ARG A 110 2.67 -0.21 -1.55
CA ARG A 110 2.08 0.88 -0.77
C ARG A 110 1.05 0.39 0.26
N GLN A 111 0.28 -0.65 -0.08
CA GLN A 111 -0.75 -1.19 0.83
C GLN A 111 -0.15 -1.76 2.14
N LEU A 112 1.09 -2.23 2.09
CA LEU A 112 1.81 -2.84 3.23
C LEU A 112 2.25 -1.80 4.26
N GLN A 113 2.38 -0.54 3.85
CA GLN A 113 2.80 0.53 4.74
C GLN A 113 1.61 1.00 5.57
N ILE A 114 1.82 1.24 6.86
CA ILE A 114 0.83 1.89 7.73
C ILE A 114 0.48 3.26 7.14
N ARG A 115 -0.80 3.57 7.04
CA ARG A 115 -1.32 4.81 6.45
C ARG A 115 -0.70 6.10 7.00
N LYS A 116 -0.39 6.15 8.31
CA LYS A 116 0.29 7.29 8.95
C LYS A 116 1.77 7.44 8.55
N LEU A 117 2.43 6.32 8.21
CA LEU A 117 3.84 6.28 7.81
C LEU A 117 4.04 6.37 6.29
N ARG A 118 2.95 6.27 5.51
CA ARG A 118 2.97 6.42 4.04
C ARG A 118 3.44 7.81 3.66
N LEU A 119 4.53 7.85 2.90
CA LEU A 119 5.00 9.03 2.18
C LEU A 119 4.89 8.75 0.68
N PRO A 120 4.37 9.69 -0.16
CA PRO A 120 3.66 10.93 0.17
C PRO A 120 2.36 10.70 0.94
N LYS A 121 1.92 11.69 1.73
CA LYS A 121 0.71 11.58 2.56
C LYS A 121 -0.53 11.25 1.71
N PRO A 122 -1.43 10.39 2.21
CA PRO A 122 -2.70 10.10 1.53
C PRO A 122 -3.50 11.37 1.24
N ARG A 123 -3.94 11.55 -0.01
CA ARG A 123 -4.81 12.66 -0.43
C ARG A 123 -6.29 12.38 -0.12
N VAL A 124 -6.65 11.10 -0.10
CA VAL A 124 -8.03 10.60 0.08
C VAL A 124 -8.19 9.84 1.39
N LYS A 125 -9.43 9.82 1.91
CA LYS A 125 -9.86 9.00 3.03
C LYS A 125 -10.51 7.69 2.57
N PRO A 126 -10.51 6.64 3.40
CA PRO A 126 -11.21 5.41 3.12
C PRO A 126 -12.70 5.69 2.89
N GLY A 127 -13.21 5.24 1.75
CA GLY A 127 -14.57 5.51 1.30
C GLY A 127 -14.72 6.76 0.41
N ASP A 128 -13.67 7.58 0.25
CA ASP A 128 -13.72 8.70 -0.68
C ASP A 128 -13.68 8.20 -2.13
N ALA A 129 -14.44 8.86 -2.99
CA ALA A 129 -14.38 8.62 -4.43
C ALA A 129 -13.02 9.05 -4.99
N ILE A 130 -12.42 8.19 -5.81
CA ILE A 130 -11.16 8.48 -6.49
C ILE A 130 -11.46 9.45 -7.63
N ALA A 131 -10.70 10.55 -7.71
CA ALA A 131 -10.79 11.49 -8.82
C ALA A 131 -10.19 10.87 -10.10
N LEU A 132 -11.02 10.13 -10.84
CA LEU A 132 -10.66 9.62 -12.16
C LEU A 132 -11.03 10.67 -13.22
N PRO A 133 -10.16 10.94 -14.21
CA PRO A 133 -10.57 11.74 -15.36
C PRO A 133 -11.76 11.05 -16.04
N ARG A 134 -12.83 11.82 -16.30
CA ARG A 134 -13.99 11.32 -17.06
C ARG A 134 -13.49 10.89 -18.45
N ARG A 135 -14.02 9.76 -18.91
CA ARG A 135 -13.79 9.25 -20.27
C ARG A 135 -14.12 10.30 -21.32
#